data_AF-A0A059ZWA3-F1
#
_entry.id   AF-A0A059ZWA3-F1
#
_cell.length_a   1.000
_cell.length_b   1.000
_cell.length_c   1.000
_cell.angle_alpha   90.00
_cell.angle_beta   90.00
_cell.angle_gamma   90.00
#
_symmetry.space_group_name_H-M   'P 1'
#
loop_
_entity.id
_entity.type
_entity.pdbx_description
1 polymer ?
#
loop_
_entity_poly.entity_id
_entity_poly.type
_entity_poly.pdbx_seq_one_letter_code
_entity_poly.pdbx_strand_id
1 'polypeptide(L)'
;MEPTKFVLEQSGGTLTSLAGLSLVGQALHRFAQVPQLVDPSLPVRSGIPNSDVLMALVGLLCQGKSDFEAIERFRQDGFFARALGLRGVPSSATLRQRLDRHAEAFLPIVDTALTRLLQRARAPITPLSCGYVPLDLDVFTLDHSNTRKEGIGWTYAGFVGYAPIAAYLGQEGWNLGMELREGTQHSAEATDETLDRVLPRALSLTRQPILVRMDAGFHSKTIAATLAGYACAHQAQGADLAFLIKWNRRGHDLDRLIAARLEDSGTCWESPRQGKRITLWESPETLGTVPVRRILRLTERTSLANGQQLLMPEYTLEGWDTTLPECFDPQSILALYADHATHEQFHAEIKTDLDLERLPSGKFATNDLLLTLGALAYNILRMIGQETLLGPDAPPRHPAKRRRVKTVIQEIITLAARIKRHARQWILAFPADTVAFAAFTRLHTAWSTP
;
A
#
# COMPACT_ATOMS: atom_id res chain seq x y z
N MET A 1 -8.10 27.21 34.13
CA MET A 1 -6.85 27.99 34.00
C MET A 1 -6.97 28.78 32.72
N GLU A 2 -6.81 30.10 32.74
CA GLU A 2 -6.75 30.87 31.50
C GLU A 2 -5.47 30.50 30.73
N PRO A 3 -5.50 30.46 29.38
CA PRO A 3 -4.30 30.22 28.59
C PRO A 3 -3.24 31.27 28.84
N THR A 4 -1.99 30.84 29.05
CA THR A 4 -0.85 31.74 29.21
C THR A 4 -0.66 32.63 27.97
N LYS A 5 -0.44 33.93 28.17
CA LYS A 5 -0.09 34.86 27.08
C LYS A 5 1.40 34.75 26.77
N PHE A 6 1.73 34.48 25.50
CA PHE A 6 3.11 34.39 25.01
C PHE A 6 3.58 35.73 24.42
N VAL A 7 4.85 36.09 24.63
CA VAL A 7 5.54 37.17 23.91
C VAL A 7 6.20 36.57 22.67
N LEU A 8 6.00 37.19 21.51
CA LEU A 8 6.50 36.68 20.23
C LEU A 8 7.85 37.35 19.89
N GLU A 9 8.88 36.54 19.65
CA GLU A 9 10.23 36.98 19.26
C GLU A 9 10.75 36.11 18.10
N GLN A 10 11.47 36.72 17.15
CA GLN A 10 12.18 35.98 16.10
C GLN A 10 13.64 35.75 16.53
N SER A 11 14.04 34.48 16.63
CA SER A 11 15.43 34.11 16.93
C SER A 11 16.23 33.79 15.66
N GLY A 12 17.54 34.07 15.67
CA GLY A 12 18.44 33.81 14.52
C GLY A 12 18.89 32.36 14.36
N GLY A 13 18.47 31.43 15.23
CA GLY A 13 18.87 30.03 15.16
C GLY A 13 18.18 29.27 14.03
N THR A 14 18.91 28.43 13.31
CA THR A 14 18.30 27.54 12.30
C THR A 14 17.67 26.32 12.98
N LEU A 15 16.35 26.25 12.93
CA LEU A 15 15.56 25.13 13.43
C LEU A 15 14.90 24.42 12.23
N THR A 16 14.68 23.12 12.37
CA THR A 16 13.78 22.36 11.50
C THR A 16 12.76 21.65 12.35
N SER A 17 11.52 21.57 11.86
CA SER A 17 10.47 20.72 12.41
C SER A 17 10.31 19.42 11.60
N LEU A 18 11.33 19.05 10.82
CA LEU A 18 11.25 17.98 9.81
C LEU A 18 12.48 17.06 9.84
N ALA A 19 13.10 16.86 11.00
CA ALA A 19 14.37 16.16 11.12
C ALA A 19 14.38 14.76 10.47
N GLY A 20 13.24 14.05 10.45
CA GLY A 20 13.11 12.74 9.81
C GLY A 20 13.22 12.72 8.30
N LEU A 21 13.17 13.86 7.61
CA LEU A 21 13.51 13.91 6.18
C LEU A 21 14.96 13.49 5.89
N SER A 22 15.85 13.54 6.89
CA SER A 22 17.21 13.01 6.75
C SER A 22 17.22 11.49 6.55
N LEU A 23 16.30 10.76 7.17
CA LEU A 23 16.12 9.31 6.97
C LEU A 23 15.53 9.05 5.57
N VAL A 24 14.56 9.85 5.14
CA VAL A 24 13.98 9.76 3.78
C VAL A 24 15.06 9.94 2.71
N GLY A 25 15.93 10.94 2.85
CA GLY A 25 17.05 11.14 1.94
C GLY A 25 18.02 9.95 1.92
N GLN A 26 18.35 9.39 3.08
CA GLN A 26 19.16 8.16 3.16
C GLN A 26 18.51 7.00 2.40
N ALA A 27 17.21 6.78 2.59
CA ALA A 27 16.50 5.71 1.89
C ALA A 27 16.50 5.90 0.37
N LEU A 28 16.28 7.13 -0.10
CA LEU A 28 16.27 7.47 -1.52
C LEU A 28 17.64 7.31 -2.19
N HIS A 29 18.72 7.72 -1.52
CA HIS A 29 20.08 7.64 -2.06
C HIS A 29 20.69 6.26 -1.93
N ARG A 30 20.47 5.56 -0.81
CA ARG A 30 21.17 4.31 -0.50
C ARG A 30 20.45 3.07 -1.01
N PHE A 31 19.14 3.01 -0.77
CA PHE A 31 18.35 1.81 -1.01
C PHE A 31 17.60 1.93 -2.34
N ALA A 32 16.79 2.97 -2.53
CA ALA A 32 16.10 3.18 -3.81
C ALA A 32 17.08 3.56 -4.94
N GLN A 33 18.19 4.23 -4.59
CA GLN A 33 19.21 4.70 -5.53
C GLN A 33 18.62 5.54 -6.68
N VAL A 34 17.69 6.44 -6.35
CA VAL A 34 16.94 7.24 -7.32
C VAL A 34 17.86 7.99 -8.29
N PRO A 35 18.93 8.69 -7.85
CA PRO A 35 19.83 9.37 -8.78
C PRO A 35 20.52 8.43 -9.77
N GLN A 36 20.94 7.24 -9.33
CA GLN A 36 21.62 6.27 -10.17
C GLN A 36 20.71 5.64 -11.22
N LEU A 37 19.39 5.61 -10.97
CA LEU A 37 18.40 5.10 -11.92
C LEU A 37 17.91 6.19 -12.88
N VAL A 38 17.71 7.41 -12.39
CA VAL A 38 17.02 8.49 -13.12
C VAL A 38 17.98 9.29 -13.99
N ASP A 39 19.10 9.76 -13.43
CA ASP A 39 19.93 10.74 -14.13
C ASP A 39 20.71 10.17 -15.32
N PRO A 40 21.17 8.90 -15.34
CA PRO A 40 21.74 8.29 -16.54
C PRO A 40 20.72 8.10 -17.66
N SER A 41 19.47 7.76 -17.32
CA SER A 41 18.40 7.52 -18.29
C SER A 41 17.81 8.83 -18.84
N LEU A 42 17.74 9.87 -18.01
CA LEU A 42 17.15 11.16 -18.36
C LEU A 42 18.08 12.31 -17.91
N PRO A 43 19.25 12.46 -18.56
CA PRO A 43 20.25 13.45 -18.15
C PRO A 43 19.79 14.88 -18.42
N VAL A 44 20.11 15.78 -17.49
CA VAL A 44 19.86 17.22 -17.61
C VAL A 44 21.20 17.95 -17.73
N ARG A 45 21.39 18.70 -18.83
CA ARG A 45 22.65 19.42 -19.10
C ARG A 45 22.91 20.59 -18.15
N SER A 46 21.87 21.33 -17.79
CA SER A 46 21.96 22.48 -16.89
C SER A 46 20.70 22.63 -16.05
N GLY A 47 20.87 23.14 -14.82
CA GLY A 47 19.79 23.33 -13.87
C GLY A 47 19.53 22.11 -12.98
N ILE A 48 18.29 21.99 -12.50
CA ILE A 48 17.91 20.95 -11.54
C ILE A 48 17.79 19.60 -12.28
N PRO A 49 18.49 18.56 -11.80
CA PRO A 49 18.43 17.21 -12.34
C PRO A 49 17.04 16.58 -12.13
N ASN A 50 16.74 15.55 -12.90
CA ASN A 50 15.44 14.87 -12.78
C ASN A 50 15.32 14.07 -11.48
N SER A 51 16.42 13.51 -10.97
CA SER A 51 16.42 12.86 -9.66
C SER A 51 15.99 13.80 -8.52
N ASP A 52 16.51 15.03 -8.48
CA ASP A 52 16.13 16.01 -7.45
C ASP A 52 14.64 16.37 -7.53
N VAL A 53 14.06 16.43 -8.73
CA VAL A 53 12.62 16.69 -8.94
C VAL A 53 11.79 15.60 -8.29
N LEU A 54 12.10 14.33 -8.57
CA LEU A 54 11.37 13.19 -8.01
C LEU A 54 11.58 13.08 -6.50
N MET A 55 12.81 13.27 -6.02
CA MET A 55 13.15 13.17 -4.61
C MET A 55 12.54 14.30 -3.78
N ALA A 56 12.47 15.52 -4.31
CA ALA A 56 11.77 16.63 -3.67
C ALA A 56 10.28 16.31 -3.49
N LEU A 57 9.63 15.75 -4.52
CA LEU A 57 8.23 15.35 -4.47
C LEU A 57 7.99 14.20 -3.49
N VAL A 58 8.83 13.16 -3.48
CA VAL A 58 8.76 12.11 -2.44
C VAL A 58 8.95 12.70 -1.05
N GLY A 59 9.86 13.66 -0.88
CA GLY A 59 10.04 14.39 0.37
C GLY A 59 8.79 15.15 0.82
N LEU A 60 7.98 15.69 -0.10
CA LEU A 60 6.67 16.28 0.21
C LEU A 60 5.64 15.23 0.61
N LEU A 61 5.55 14.13 -0.15
CA LEU A 61 4.63 13.02 0.13
C LEU A 61 4.92 12.39 1.49
N CYS A 62 6.19 12.26 1.88
CA CYS A 62 6.59 11.81 3.22
C CYS A 62 6.15 12.74 4.36
N GLN A 63 5.61 13.92 4.06
CA GLN A 63 5.00 14.85 5.02
C GLN A 63 3.47 14.89 4.92
N GLY A 64 2.86 14.05 4.08
CA GLY A 64 1.43 14.10 3.77
C GLY A 64 1.05 15.32 2.93
N LYS A 65 1.90 15.68 1.94
CA LYS A 65 1.65 16.81 1.05
C LYS A 65 1.77 16.38 -0.41
N SER A 66 0.64 16.37 -1.12
CA SER A 66 0.59 16.02 -2.55
C SER A 66 0.55 17.25 -3.47
N ASP A 67 0.14 18.42 -2.97
CA ASP A 67 0.08 19.65 -3.78
C ASP A 67 1.50 20.14 -4.17
N PHE A 68 1.68 20.41 -5.46
CA PHE A 68 2.89 21.01 -6.02
C PHE A 68 3.25 22.35 -5.38
N GLU A 69 2.29 23.19 -4.98
CA GLU A 69 2.58 24.48 -4.35
C GLU A 69 3.27 24.34 -2.98
N ALA A 70 3.13 23.17 -2.34
CA ALA A 70 3.78 22.91 -1.06
C ALA A 70 5.32 22.97 -1.13
N ILE A 71 5.92 22.86 -2.32
CA ILE A 71 7.37 22.98 -2.49
C ILE A 71 7.89 24.40 -2.28
N GLU A 72 7.06 25.43 -2.51
CA GLU A 72 7.51 26.82 -2.54
C GLU A 72 8.07 27.26 -1.18
N ARG A 73 7.52 26.74 -0.08
CA ARG A 73 8.01 26.99 1.28
C ARG A 73 9.44 26.48 1.52
N PHE A 74 9.91 25.53 0.71
CA PHE A 74 11.21 24.88 0.87
C PHE A 74 12.30 25.46 -0.03
N ARG A 75 11.97 26.41 -0.91
CA ARG A 75 12.95 26.97 -1.85
C ARG A 75 14.13 27.65 -1.18
N GLN A 76 13.90 28.21 0.00
CA GLN A 76 14.93 28.83 0.83
C GLN A 76 15.28 27.99 2.07
N ASP A 77 14.68 26.80 2.21
CA ASP A 77 14.96 25.88 3.31
C ASP A 77 16.24 25.08 3.00
N GLY A 78 17.35 25.54 3.56
CA GLY A 78 18.63 24.87 3.42
C GLY A 78 18.69 23.47 4.07
N PHE A 79 17.77 23.13 4.98
CA PHE A 79 17.67 21.80 5.54
C PHE A 79 16.99 20.83 4.58
N PHE A 80 15.85 21.22 3.99
CA PHE A 80 15.10 20.34 3.08
C PHE A 80 15.98 19.82 1.93
N ALA A 81 16.69 20.72 1.25
CA ALA A 81 17.63 20.35 0.20
C ALA A 81 18.72 19.40 0.70
N ARG A 82 19.28 19.67 1.89
CA ARG A 82 20.37 18.87 2.46
C ARG A 82 19.93 17.51 2.94
N ALA A 83 18.78 17.42 3.61
CA ALA A 83 18.22 16.21 4.15
C ALA A 83 17.94 15.20 3.04
N LEU A 84 17.41 15.67 1.92
CA LEU A 84 17.15 14.86 0.72
C LEU A 84 18.36 14.76 -0.22
N GLY A 85 19.46 15.47 0.04
CA GLY A 85 20.65 15.46 -0.82
C GLY A 85 20.42 16.04 -2.22
N LEU A 86 19.56 17.05 -2.33
CA LEU A 86 19.25 17.77 -3.56
C LEU A 86 20.35 18.78 -3.89
N ARG A 87 20.69 18.91 -5.17
CA ARG A 87 21.51 20.00 -5.73
C ARG A 87 20.71 21.30 -5.82
N GLY A 88 19.38 21.22 -6.00
CA GLY A 88 18.49 22.37 -5.95
C GLY A 88 17.03 21.99 -5.69
N VAL A 89 16.30 22.85 -5.00
CA VAL A 89 14.86 22.65 -4.74
C VAL A 89 14.06 23.20 -5.94
N PRO A 90 13.25 22.37 -6.62
CA PRO A 90 12.45 22.82 -7.75
C PRO A 90 11.32 23.77 -7.31
N SER A 91 10.88 24.64 -8.21
CA SER A 91 9.63 25.38 -8.03
C SER A 91 8.41 24.50 -8.35
N SER A 92 7.22 24.91 -7.92
CA SER A 92 5.95 24.23 -8.25
C SER A 92 5.77 24.11 -9.77
N ALA A 93 6.12 25.17 -10.51
CA ALA A 93 6.13 25.15 -11.97
C ALA A 93 7.13 24.14 -12.55
N THR A 94 8.32 24.02 -11.97
CA THR A 94 9.33 23.05 -12.42
C THR A 94 8.87 21.62 -12.17
N LEU A 95 8.28 21.33 -11.00
CA LEU A 95 7.69 20.02 -10.70
C LEU A 95 6.65 19.66 -11.77
N ARG A 96 5.65 20.51 -11.98
CA ARG A 96 4.57 20.28 -12.96
C ARG A 96 5.13 20.04 -14.37
N GLN A 97 5.96 20.95 -14.87
CA GLN A 97 6.49 20.85 -16.23
C GLN A 97 7.36 19.61 -16.44
N ARG A 98 8.16 19.21 -15.44
CA ARG A 98 9.04 18.05 -15.54
C ARG A 98 8.26 16.75 -15.47
N LEU A 99 7.30 16.65 -14.55
CA LEU A 99 6.44 15.48 -14.44
C LEU A 99 5.58 15.31 -15.69
N ASP A 100 4.91 16.37 -16.15
CA ASP A 100 4.10 16.35 -17.37
C ASP A 100 4.89 15.90 -18.60
N ARG A 101 6.17 16.31 -18.69
CA ARG A 101 7.02 16.00 -19.84
C ARG A 101 7.56 14.57 -19.83
N HIS A 102 7.83 14.03 -18.65
CA HIS A 102 8.61 12.80 -18.50
C HIS A 102 7.86 11.70 -17.74
N ALA A 103 6.56 11.87 -17.46
CA ALA A 103 5.77 10.93 -16.66
C ALA A 103 5.95 9.47 -17.11
N GLU A 104 5.68 9.18 -18.37
CA GLU A 104 5.80 7.85 -18.97
C GLU A 104 7.21 7.29 -18.90
N ALA A 105 8.23 8.14 -19.07
CA ALA A 105 9.63 7.73 -18.98
C ALA A 105 10.09 7.50 -17.52
N PHE A 106 9.49 8.20 -16.55
CA PHE A 106 9.80 8.04 -15.13
C PHE A 106 9.14 6.81 -14.53
N LEU A 107 7.92 6.46 -14.94
CA LEU A 107 7.16 5.32 -14.39
C LEU A 107 7.99 4.04 -14.24
N PRO A 108 8.59 3.46 -15.31
CA PRO A 108 9.36 2.22 -15.17
C PRO A 108 10.62 2.37 -14.30
N ILE A 109 11.19 3.58 -14.24
CA ILE A 109 12.37 3.88 -13.41
C ILE A 109 11.98 3.92 -11.93
N VAL A 110 10.86 4.57 -11.59
CA VAL A 110 10.34 4.64 -10.21
C VAL A 110 9.86 3.27 -9.74
N ASP A 111 9.22 2.50 -10.61
CA ASP A 111 8.85 1.10 -10.35
C ASP A 111 10.08 0.23 -10.00
N THR A 112 11.17 0.42 -10.73
CA THR A 112 12.45 -0.22 -10.43
C THR A 112 12.99 0.25 -9.07
N ALA A 113 12.92 1.55 -8.78
CA ALA A 113 13.36 2.12 -7.51
C ALA A 113 12.55 1.59 -6.31
N LEU A 114 11.24 1.35 -6.49
CA LEU A 114 10.34 0.78 -5.48
C LEU A 114 10.79 -0.62 -5.06
N THR A 115 11.06 -1.49 -6.04
CA THR A 115 11.54 -2.86 -5.77
C THR A 115 12.95 -2.85 -5.18
N ARG A 116 13.83 -2.00 -5.74
CA ARG A 116 15.23 -1.85 -5.33
C ARG A 116 15.34 -1.37 -3.88
N LEU A 117 14.47 -0.46 -3.45
CA LEU A 117 14.34 0.00 -2.06
C LEU A 117 14.18 -1.21 -1.12
N LEU A 118 13.17 -2.05 -1.37
CA LEU A 118 12.83 -3.18 -0.50
C LEU A 118 13.94 -4.24 -0.49
N GLN A 119 14.51 -4.56 -1.65
CA GLN A 119 15.61 -5.52 -1.78
C GLN A 119 16.87 -5.06 -1.02
N ARG A 120 17.31 -3.81 -1.26
CA ARG A 120 18.57 -3.30 -0.69
C ARG A 120 18.46 -2.99 0.80
N ALA A 121 17.27 -2.59 1.26
CA ALA A 121 16.99 -2.42 2.68
C ALA A 121 16.77 -3.75 3.41
N ARG A 122 16.66 -4.88 2.68
CA ARG A 122 16.29 -6.19 3.23
C ARG A 122 15.00 -6.11 4.06
N ALA A 123 13.98 -5.50 3.47
CA ALA A 123 12.69 -5.31 4.14
C ALA A 123 12.16 -6.65 4.68
N PRO A 124 11.72 -6.73 5.94
CA PRO A 124 11.18 -7.96 6.50
C PRO A 124 9.88 -8.31 5.78
N ILE A 125 9.79 -9.54 5.29
CA ILE A 125 8.58 -10.08 4.64
C ILE A 125 8.02 -11.17 5.55
N THR A 126 7.01 -10.82 6.37
CA THR A 126 6.46 -11.76 7.35
C THR A 126 5.32 -12.60 6.74
N PRO A 127 5.40 -13.95 6.81
CA PRO A 127 4.31 -14.83 6.36
C PRO A 127 3.16 -14.85 7.36
N LEU A 128 1.98 -15.28 6.92
CA LEU A 128 0.84 -15.63 7.76
C LEU A 128 1.20 -16.83 8.66
N SER A 129 0.37 -17.11 9.68
CA SER A 129 0.54 -18.29 10.54
C SER A 129 0.52 -19.63 9.79
N CYS A 130 -0.03 -19.66 8.58
CA CYS A 130 -0.01 -20.83 7.71
C CYS A 130 1.28 -21.01 6.91
N GLY A 131 2.26 -20.10 7.05
CA GLY A 131 3.54 -20.17 6.35
C GLY A 131 3.56 -19.49 4.97
N TYR A 132 2.41 -19.08 4.43
CA TYR A 132 2.34 -18.32 3.18
C TYR A 132 2.51 -16.83 3.41
N VAL A 133 3.31 -16.17 2.56
CA VAL A 133 3.38 -14.70 2.46
C VAL A 133 2.16 -14.21 1.69
N PRO A 134 1.34 -13.31 2.27
CA PRO A 134 0.19 -12.77 1.56
C PRO A 134 0.68 -11.79 0.49
N LEU A 135 0.08 -11.88 -0.70
CA LEU A 135 0.14 -10.87 -1.74
C LEU A 135 -1.30 -10.41 -2.02
N ASP A 136 -1.68 -9.28 -1.42
CA ASP A 136 -3.03 -8.74 -1.52
C ASP A 136 -3.11 -7.79 -2.73
N LEU A 137 -4.04 -8.06 -3.65
CA LEU A 137 -4.37 -7.16 -4.75
C LEU A 137 -5.79 -6.66 -4.60
N ASP A 138 -5.96 -5.34 -4.68
CA ASP A 138 -7.27 -4.72 -4.60
C ASP A 138 -7.34 -3.39 -5.37
N VAL A 139 -8.57 -3.02 -5.77
CA VAL A 139 -8.88 -1.74 -6.43
C VAL A 139 -9.57 -0.81 -5.44
N PHE A 140 -9.04 0.40 -5.29
CA PHE A 140 -9.66 1.46 -4.50
C PHE A 140 -10.04 2.64 -5.38
N THR A 141 -10.97 3.46 -4.91
CA THR A 141 -11.48 4.62 -5.67
C THR A 141 -10.92 5.94 -5.13
N LEU A 142 -10.66 6.91 -6.02
CA LEU A 142 -10.16 8.25 -5.67
C LEU A 142 -11.16 9.32 -6.12
N ASP A 143 -11.80 10.02 -5.19
CA ASP A 143 -12.85 11.00 -5.52
C ASP A 143 -12.28 12.25 -6.20
N HIS A 144 -12.75 12.49 -7.43
CA HIS A 144 -12.41 13.65 -8.24
C HIS A 144 -13.65 14.38 -8.74
N SER A 145 -14.75 14.27 -8.00
CA SER A 145 -15.99 14.99 -8.26
C SER A 145 -15.73 16.49 -8.37
N ASN A 146 -16.47 17.13 -9.29
CA ASN A 146 -16.35 18.55 -9.63
C ASN A 146 -14.99 18.96 -10.22
N THR A 147 -14.28 18.04 -10.88
CA THR A 147 -13.06 18.34 -11.65
C THR A 147 -13.20 17.94 -13.12
N ARG A 148 -12.25 18.34 -13.97
CA ARG A 148 -12.21 18.02 -15.42
C ARG A 148 -10.85 17.42 -15.78
N LYS A 149 -10.54 16.27 -15.19
CA LYS A 149 -9.26 15.59 -15.39
C LYS A 149 -9.38 14.45 -16.39
N GLU A 150 -8.27 14.10 -17.02
CA GLU A 150 -8.19 12.95 -17.92
C GLU A 150 -8.43 11.64 -17.13
N GLY A 151 -9.20 10.71 -17.70
CA GLY A 151 -9.43 9.36 -17.18
C GLY A 151 -10.39 9.23 -15.98
N ILE A 152 -11.00 10.32 -15.49
CA ILE A 152 -12.02 10.20 -14.43
C ILE A 152 -13.33 9.67 -15.00
N GLY A 153 -14.02 8.82 -14.24
CA GLY A 153 -15.27 8.17 -14.64
C GLY A 153 -16.15 7.81 -13.45
N TRP A 154 -17.38 7.34 -13.72
CA TRP A 154 -18.30 6.93 -12.66
C TRP A 154 -17.83 5.61 -12.03
N THR A 155 -17.39 5.69 -10.77
CA THR A 155 -16.82 4.55 -10.05
C THR A 155 -17.88 3.69 -9.36
N TYR A 156 -17.53 2.46 -8.99
CA TYR A 156 -18.40 1.58 -8.20
C TYR A 156 -18.73 2.14 -6.81
N ALA A 157 -17.92 3.10 -6.32
CA ALA A 157 -18.13 3.77 -5.04
C ALA A 157 -19.16 4.91 -5.09
N GLY A 158 -19.77 5.16 -6.26
CA GLY A 158 -20.90 6.10 -6.40
C GLY A 158 -20.50 7.57 -6.59
N PHE A 159 -19.28 7.83 -7.09
CA PHE A 159 -18.79 9.17 -7.43
C PHE A 159 -17.90 9.16 -8.67
N VAL A 160 -17.65 10.35 -9.24
CA VAL A 160 -16.74 10.52 -10.39
C VAL A 160 -15.30 10.56 -9.90
N GLY A 161 -14.47 9.63 -10.36
CA GLY A 161 -13.13 9.44 -9.82
C GLY A 161 -12.25 8.53 -10.65
N TYR A 162 -11.16 8.08 -10.05
CA TYR A 162 -10.29 7.02 -10.58
C TYR A 162 -10.51 5.71 -9.81
N ALA A 163 -10.04 4.59 -10.36
CA ALA A 163 -10.09 3.29 -9.71
C ALA A 163 -8.70 2.59 -9.65
N PRO A 164 -7.67 3.19 -9.02
CA PRO A 164 -6.34 2.58 -8.96
C PRO A 164 -6.32 1.15 -8.43
N ILE A 165 -5.36 0.36 -8.92
CA ILE A 165 -5.03 -0.96 -8.37
C ILE A 165 -3.72 -0.88 -7.57
N ALA A 166 -3.66 -1.58 -6.44
CA ALA A 166 -2.44 -1.71 -5.65
C ALA A 166 -2.18 -3.17 -5.26
N ALA A 167 -0.90 -3.51 -5.09
CA ALA A 167 -0.46 -4.80 -4.59
C ALA A 167 0.41 -4.66 -3.34
N TYR A 168 0.07 -5.40 -2.28
CA TYR A 168 0.76 -5.38 -0.99
C TYR A 168 1.31 -6.74 -0.61
N LEU A 169 2.60 -6.80 -0.28
CA LEU A 169 3.32 -8.02 0.11
C LEU A 169 3.58 -8.06 1.63
N GLY A 170 3.37 -9.24 2.23
CA GLY A 170 3.70 -9.50 3.63
C GLY A 170 2.68 -8.91 4.59
N GLN A 171 2.71 -9.34 5.86
CA GLN A 171 1.86 -8.75 6.91
C GLN A 171 2.16 -7.25 7.14
N GLU A 172 3.36 -6.80 6.78
CA GLU A 172 3.76 -5.41 6.80
C GLU A 172 2.94 -4.55 5.82
N GLY A 173 2.57 -5.12 4.67
CA GLY A 173 1.88 -4.43 3.59
C GLY A 173 2.82 -3.59 2.74
N TRP A 174 3.93 -4.17 2.26
CA TRP A 174 4.85 -3.48 1.34
C TRP A 174 4.21 -3.30 -0.02
N ASN A 175 4.09 -2.06 -0.49
CA ASN A 175 3.51 -1.80 -1.79
C ASN A 175 4.51 -2.22 -2.88
N LEU A 176 4.12 -3.15 -3.75
CA LEU A 176 4.96 -3.63 -4.86
C LEU A 176 4.63 -2.96 -6.21
N GLY A 177 3.51 -2.25 -6.25
CA GLY A 177 3.00 -1.56 -7.42
C GLY A 177 1.70 -0.85 -7.08
N MET A 178 1.54 0.36 -7.60
CA MET A 178 0.31 1.14 -7.50
C MET A 178 0.12 1.88 -8.82
N GLU A 179 -0.94 1.52 -9.54
CA GLU A 179 -1.21 1.94 -10.90
C GLU A 179 -2.54 2.68 -10.95
N LEU A 180 -2.54 3.86 -11.57
CA LEU A 180 -3.76 4.60 -11.84
C LEU A 180 -4.55 3.90 -12.95
N ARG A 181 -5.85 3.72 -12.72
CA ARG A 181 -6.80 3.25 -13.72
C ARG A 181 -7.95 4.24 -13.88
N GLU A 182 -8.55 4.22 -15.06
CA GLU A 182 -9.72 5.04 -15.32
C GLU A 182 -10.88 4.67 -14.39
N GLY A 183 -11.73 5.66 -14.06
CA GLY A 183 -12.81 5.45 -13.09
C GLY A 183 -13.84 4.40 -13.48
N THR A 184 -14.03 4.16 -14.78
CA THR A 184 -14.97 3.19 -15.34
C THR A 184 -14.38 1.80 -15.54
N GLN A 185 -13.07 1.63 -15.34
CA GLN A 185 -12.38 0.37 -15.60
C GLN A 185 -12.84 -0.71 -14.60
N HIS A 186 -13.16 -1.90 -15.09
CA HIS A 186 -13.57 -3.01 -14.24
C HIS A 186 -12.35 -3.61 -13.52
N SER A 187 -12.49 -4.07 -12.27
CA SER A 187 -11.34 -4.53 -11.46
C SER A 187 -10.52 -5.64 -12.12
N ALA A 188 -11.16 -6.58 -12.83
CA ALA A 188 -10.45 -7.65 -13.55
C ALA A 188 -9.69 -7.19 -14.81
N GLU A 189 -10.02 -6.03 -15.39
CA GLU A 189 -9.47 -5.57 -16.66
C GLU A 189 -7.99 -5.16 -16.50
N ALA A 190 -7.12 -5.72 -17.34
CA ALA A 190 -5.66 -5.55 -17.34
C ALA A 190 -4.96 -5.91 -16.01
N THR A 191 -5.63 -6.68 -15.12
CA THR A 191 -5.00 -7.12 -13.86
C THR A 191 -3.96 -8.21 -14.07
N ASP A 192 -4.08 -8.99 -15.13
CA ASP A 192 -3.01 -9.87 -15.61
C ASP A 192 -1.71 -9.10 -15.91
N GLU A 193 -1.80 -7.92 -16.54
CA GLU A 193 -0.63 -7.06 -16.77
C GLU A 193 -0.05 -6.50 -15.45
N THR A 194 -0.91 -6.14 -14.49
CA THR A 194 -0.46 -5.75 -13.15
C THR A 194 0.25 -6.92 -12.45
N LEU A 195 -0.27 -8.15 -12.57
CA LEU A 195 0.35 -9.35 -12.01
C LEU A 195 1.70 -9.65 -12.64
N ASP A 196 1.84 -9.50 -13.96
CA ASP A 196 3.12 -9.69 -14.67
C ASP A 196 4.20 -8.73 -14.19
N ARG A 197 3.82 -7.55 -13.70
CA ARG A 197 4.75 -6.61 -13.07
C ARG A 197 5.05 -6.94 -11.62
N VAL A 198 4.05 -7.36 -10.85
CA VAL A 198 4.14 -7.51 -9.38
C VAL A 198 4.71 -8.88 -8.95
N LEU A 199 4.31 -9.97 -9.60
CA LEU A 199 4.71 -11.32 -9.20
C LEU A 199 6.24 -11.54 -9.27
N PRO A 200 6.94 -11.13 -10.34
CA PRO A 200 8.41 -11.21 -10.37
C PRO A 200 9.06 -10.42 -9.23
N ARG A 201 8.49 -9.26 -8.86
CA ARG A 201 8.99 -8.45 -7.73
C ARG A 201 8.82 -9.20 -6.42
N ALA A 202 7.63 -9.74 -6.17
CA ALA A 202 7.33 -10.51 -4.95
C ALA A 202 8.27 -11.71 -4.80
N LEU A 203 8.43 -12.49 -5.87
CA LEU A 203 9.30 -13.66 -5.93
C LEU A 203 10.79 -13.32 -5.79
N SER A 204 11.19 -12.09 -6.12
CA SER A 204 12.56 -11.60 -5.89
C SER A 204 12.82 -11.21 -4.42
N LEU A 205 11.77 -10.94 -3.64
CA LEU A 205 11.84 -10.43 -2.27
C LEU A 205 11.75 -11.55 -1.22
N THR A 206 11.13 -12.68 -1.55
CA THR A 206 10.99 -13.82 -0.63
C THR A 206 11.13 -15.15 -1.33
N ARG A 207 11.64 -16.15 -0.61
CA ARG A 207 11.66 -17.57 -1.02
C ARG A 207 10.54 -18.39 -0.37
N GLN A 208 9.77 -17.78 0.52
CA GLN A 208 8.62 -18.41 1.14
C GLN A 208 7.45 -18.52 0.15
N PRO A 209 6.54 -19.47 0.35
CA PRO A 209 5.40 -19.63 -0.54
C PRO A 209 4.49 -18.39 -0.49
N ILE A 210 3.90 -18.01 -1.62
CA ILE A 210 3.08 -16.80 -1.76
C ILE A 210 1.60 -17.18 -1.92
N LEU A 211 0.73 -16.52 -1.16
CA LEU A 211 -0.71 -16.63 -1.30
C LEU A 211 -1.26 -15.33 -1.88
N VAL A 212 -1.67 -15.36 -3.14
CA VAL A 212 -2.33 -14.23 -3.79
C VAL A 212 -3.80 -14.16 -3.36
N ARG A 213 -4.22 -13.05 -2.76
CA ARG A 213 -5.60 -12.86 -2.26
C ARG A 213 -6.28 -11.71 -2.99
N MET A 214 -7.51 -11.95 -3.45
CA MET A 214 -8.28 -10.99 -4.23
C MET A 214 -9.79 -11.09 -3.93
N ASP A 215 -10.49 -9.98 -4.15
CA ASP A 215 -11.94 -9.89 -4.02
C ASP A 215 -12.69 -10.50 -5.24
N ALA A 216 -14.03 -10.41 -5.20
CA ALA A 216 -14.87 -10.98 -6.24
C ALA A 216 -14.82 -10.23 -7.57
N GLY A 217 -14.32 -8.98 -7.60
CA GLY A 217 -14.08 -8.21 -8.80
C GLY A 217 -12.97 -8.79 -9.68
N PHE A 218 -12.09 -9.64 -9.11
CA PHE A 218 -11.00 -10.33 -9.81
C PHE A 218 -11.28 -11.79 -10.14
N HIS A 219 -12.51 -12.28 -9.91
CA HIS A 219 -12.89 -13.64 -10.27
C HIS A 219 -12.97 -13.79 -11.79
N SER A 220 -11.83 -14.12 -12.40
CA SER A 220 -11.61 -14.13 -13.85
C SER A 220 -10.77 -15.33 -14.28
N LYS A 221 -11.13 -15.90 -15.43
CA LYS A 221 -10.42 -17.03 -16.06
C LYS A 221 -9.00 -16.63 -16.48
N THR A 222 -8.81 -15.41 -16.98
CA THR A 222 -7.49 -14.90 -17.40
C THR A 222 -6.56 -14.75 -16.21
N ILE A 223 -7.05 -14.13 -15.12
CA ILE A 223 -6.28 -13.96 -13.87
C ILE A 223 -5.87 -15.32 -13.30
N ALA A 224 -6.81 -16.27 -13.23
CA ALA A 224 -6.50 -17.62 -12.76
C ALA A 224 -5.43 -18.31 -13.62
N ALA A 225 -5.53 -18.18 -14.95
CA ALA A 225 -4.55 -18.75 -15.88
C ALA A 225 -3.15 -18.12 -15.71
N THR A 226 -3.06 -16.79 -15.55
CA THR A 226 -1.80 -16.09 -15.26
C THR A 226 -1.18 -16.60 -13.96
N LEU A 227 -1.94 -16.66 -12.87
CA LEU A 227 -1.48 -17.16 -11.58
C LEU A 227 -1.00 -18.62 -11.66
N ALA A 228 -1.74 -19.48 -12.35
CA ALA A 228 -1.35 -20.87 -12.58
C ALA A 228 -0.06 -21.00 -13.42
N GLY A 229 0.12 -20.12 -14.41
CA GLY A 229 1.35 -20.04 -15.21
C GLY A 229 2.57 -19.73 -14.35
N TYR A 230 2.48 -18.72 -13.47
CA TYR A 230 3.56 -18.41 -12.52
C TYR A 230 3.78 -19.53 -11.51
N ALA A 231 2.71 -20.13 -10.97
CA ALA A 231 2.83 -21.27 -10.06
C ALA A 231 3.62 -22.42 -10.71
N CYS A 232 3.28 -22.80 -11.94
CA CYS A 232 3.98 -23.85 -12.68
C CYS A 232 5.47 -23.50 -12.94
N ALA A 233 5.75 -22.27 -13.40
CA ALA A 233 7.11 -21.83 -13.70
C ALA A 233 8.03 -21.76 -12.47
N HIS A 234 7.46 -21.48 -11.29
CA HIS A 234 8.20 -21.28 -10.04
C HIS A 234 8.19 -22.47 -9.09
N GLN A 235 7.25 -23.40 -9.23
CA GLN A 235 7.24 -24.67 -8.50
C GLN A 235 8.55 -25.44 -8.72
N ALA A 236 9.09 -25.42 -9.94
CA ALA A 236 10.39 -26.01 -10.28
C ALA A 236 11.58 -25.36 -9.54
N GLN A 237 11.41 -24.16 -9.00
CA GLN A 237 12.42 -23.38 -8.29
C GLN A 237 12.20 -23.42 -6.76
N GLY A 238 11.24 -24.22 -6.28
CA GLY A 238 10.90 -24.36 -4.86
C GLY A 238 10.09 -23.20 -4.28
N ALA A 239 9.57 -22.29 -5.11
CA ALA A 239 8.66 -21.23 -4.69
C ALA A 239 7.22 -21.64 -5.04
N ASP A 240 6.42 -21.97 -4.03
CA ASP A 240 5.02 -22.32 -4.19
C ASP A 240 4.14 -21.05 -4.24
N LEU A 241 3.20 -21.03 -5.18
CA LEU A 241 2.29 -19.91 -5.40
C LEU A 241 0.87 -20.47 -5.45
N ALA A 242 0.07 -20.05 -4.46
CA ALA A 242 -1.35 -20.35 -4.38
C ALA A 242 -2.17 -19.07 -4.52
N PHE A 243 -3.45 -19.21 -4.85
CA PHE A 243 -4.39 -18.09 -4.81
C PHE A 243 -5.65 -18.40 -4.02
N LEU A 244 -6.29 -17.32 -3.58
CA LEU A 244 -7.58 -17.30 -2.89
C LEU A 244 -8.39 -16.11 -3.39
N ILE A 245 -9.40 -16.37 -4.22
CA ILE A 245 -10.22 -15.34 -4.87
C ILE A 245 -11.66 -15.52 -4.42
N LYS A 246 -12.32 -14.44 -3.96
CA LYS A 246 -13.74 -14.51 -3.62
C LYS A 246 -14.56 -14.84 -4.89
N TRP A 247 -15.47 -15.78 -4.79
CA TRP A 247 -16.28 -16.22 -5.91
C TRP A 247 -17.28 -15.13 -6.34
N ASN A 248 -17.31 -14.81 -7.64
CA ASN A 248 -18.31 -13.91 -8.20
C ASN A 248 -19.62 -14.65 -8.46
N ARG A 249 -20.66 -14.24 -7.73
CA ARG A 249 -21.98 -14.87 -7.73
C ARG A 249 -22.84 -14.49 -8.94
N ARG A 250 -22.45 -13.48 -9.72
CA ARG A 250 -23.24 -12.96 -10.84
C ARG A 250 -23.39 -14.00 -11.94
N GLY A 251 -24.61 -14.18 -12.44
CA GLY A 251 -24.92 -15.13 -13.51
C GLY A 251 -25.13 -16.59 -13.04
N HIS A 252 -25.06 -16.86 -11.73
CA HIS A 252 -25.36 -18.17 -11.16
C HIS A 252 -26.78 -18.24 -10.60
N ASP A 253 -27.40 -19.41 -10.70
CA ASP A 253 -28.70 -19.72 -10.08
C ASP A 253 -28.49 -20.02 -8.58
N LEU A 254 -28.44 -18.95 -7.80
CA LEU A 254 -28.19 -19.03 -6.36
C LEU A 254 -29.35 -19.71 -5.63
N ASP A 255 -30.59 -19.47 -6.07
CA ASP A 255 -31.78 -20.02 -5.43
C ASP A 255 -31.79 -21.54 -5.55
N ARG A 256 -31.44 -22.08 -6.72
CA ARG A 256 -31.30 -23.53 -6.90
C ARG A 256 -30.20 -24.12 -6.03
N LEU A 257 -29.04 -23.46 -5.93
CA LEU A 257 -27.93 -23.93 -5.08
C LEU A 257 -28.32 -23.93 -3.60
N ILE A 258 -29.02 -22.89 -3.16
CA ILE A 258 -29.53 -22.77 -1.79
C ILE A 258 -30.58 -23.84 -1.52
N ALA A 259 -31.57 -24.01 -2.40
CA ALA A 259 -32.63 -25.01 -2.26
C ALA A 259 -32.05 -26.43 -2.17
N ALA A 260 -31.13 -26.79 -3.08
CA ALA A 260 -30.46 -28.08 -3.06
C ALA A 260 -29.71 -28.32 -1.74
N ARG A 261 -29.06 -27.29 -1.17
CA ARG A 261 -28.37 -27.43 0.11
C ARG A 261 -29.32 -27.50 1.30
N LEU A 262 -30.48 -26.84 1.24
CA LEU A 262 -31.50 -26.91 2.29
C LEU A 262 -32.22 -28.26 2.32
N GLU A 263 -32.40 -28.90 1.16
CA GLU A 263 -33.03 -30.22 1.02
C GLU A 263 -32.08 -31.38 1.40
N ASP A 264 -30.77 -31.15 1.37
CA ASP A 264 -29.77 -32.14 1.75
C ASP A 264 -29.79 -32.42 3.26
N SER A 265 -30.39 -33.56 3.62
CA SER A 265 -30.46 -34.07 5.00
C SER A 265 -29.09 -34.33 5.66
N GLY A 266 -28.01 -34.46 4.87
CA GLY A 266 -26.64 -34.59 5.36
C GLY A 266 -25.98 -33.26 5.70
N THR A 267 -26.65 -32.12 5.47
CA THR A 267 -26.08 -30.80 5.73
C THR A 267 -25.85 -30.57 7.21
N CYS A 268 -24.57 -30.41 7.56
CA CYS A 268 -24.17 -30.02 8.91
C CYS A 268 -24.34 -28.51 9.09
N TRP A 269 -25.14 -28.13 10.09
CA TRP A 269 -25.40 -26.73 10.45
C TRP A 269 -24.77 -26.39 11.80
N GLU A 270 -24.05 -25.28 11.83
CA GLU A 270 -23.63 -24.62 13.06
C GLU A 270 -24.60 -23.50 13.40
N SER A 271 -24.92 -23.30 14.68
CA SER A 271 -25.79 -22.21 15.14
C SER A 271 -25.04 -21.26 16.08
N PRO A 272 -24.27 -20.28 15.55
CA PRO A 272 -23.47 -19.39 16.37
C PRO A 272 -24.29 -18.53 17.35
N ARG A 273 -25.56 -18.29 17.03
CA ARG A 273 -26.53 -17.59 17.90
C ARG A 273 -27.96 -17.95 17.50
N GLN A 274 -28.92 -17.66 18.39
CA GLN A 274 -30.33 -17.78 18.05
C GLN A 274 -30.67 -16.97 16.80
N GLY A 275 -31.41 -17.60 15.89
CA GLY A 275 -31.84 -17.02 14.63
C GLY A 275 -30.76 -16.86 13.56
N LYS A 276 -29.60 -17.50 13.73
CA LYS A 276 -28.56 -17.59 12.70
C LYS A 276 -27.96 -19.00 12.66
N ARG A 277 -28.05 -19.65 11.50
CA ARG A 277 -27.33 -20.90 11.24
C ARG A 277 -26.44 -20.78 10.01
N ILE A 278 -25.33 -21.50 10.01
CA ILE A 278 -24.32 -21.47 8.97
C ILE A 278 -23.98 -22.91 8.58
N THR A 279 -23.81 -23.17 7.29
CA THR A 279 -23.19 -24.40 6.80
C THR A 279 -22.06 -24.06 5.85
N LEU A 280 -21.01 -24.88 5.90
CA LEU A 280 -19.82 -24.81 5.06
C LEU A 280 -19.67 -26.12 4.31
N TRP A 281 -19.27 -26.04 3.05
CA TRP A 281 -18.90 -27.20 2.25
C TRP A 281 -17.93 -26.81 1.16
N GLU A 282 -17.29 -27.81 0.56
CA GLU A 282 -16.40 -27.64 -0.58
C GLU A 282 -16.94 -28.35 -1.82
N SER A 283 -16.61 -27.80 -2.99
CA SER A 283 -16.89 -28.38 -4.31
C SER A 283 -15.64 -28.29 -5.18
N PRO A 284 -15.23 -29.37 -5.88
CA PRO A 284 -14.22 -29.28 -6.92
C PRO A 284 -14.79 -28.52 -8.13
N GLU A 285 -14.12 -27.47 -8.55
CA GLU A 285 -14.55 -26.59 -9.64
C GLU A 285 -13.40 -26.28 -10.59
N THR A 286 -13.70 -25.65 -11.72
CA THR A 286 -12.68 -25.15 -12.65
C THR A 286 -12.91 -23.68 -12.94
N LEU A 287 -11.92 -22.83 -12.64
CA LEU A 287 -11.91 -21.43 -13.03
C LEU A 287 -11.20 -21.28 -14.37
N GLY A 288 -11.97 -21.39 -15.46
CA GLY A 288 -11.42 -21.44 -16.81
C GLY A 288 -10.83 -22.82 -17.11
N THR A 289 -9.50 -22.92 -17.11
CA THR A 289 -8.77 -24.19 -17.25
C THR A 289 -8.07 -24.61 -15.95
N VAL A 290 -8.15 -23.78 -14.91
CA VAL A 290 -7.44 -24.00 -13.65
C VAL A 290 -8.35 -24.73 -12.67
N PRO A 291 -7.97 -25.93 -12.18
CA PRO A 291 -8.72 -26.62 -11.15
C PRO A 291 -8.64 -25.86 -9.83
N VAL A 292 -9.77 -25.68 -9.16
CA VAL A 292 -9.87 -24.96 -7.88
C VAL A 292 -10.77 -25.71 -6.91
N ARG A 293 -10.50 -25.53 -5.62
CA ARG A 293 -11.43 -25.89 -4.55
C ARG A 293 -12.33 -24.67 -4.31
N ARG A 294 -13.64 -24.82 -4.54
CA ARG A 294 -14.62 -23.79 -4.19
C ARG A 294 -15.18 -24.09 -2.80
N ILE A 295 -14.84 -23.23 -1.85
CA ILE A 295 -15.41 -23.27 -0.51
C ILE A 295 -16.67 -22.40 -0.50
N LEU A 296 -17.79 -22.93 -0.05
CA LEU A 296 -19.07 -22.24 -0.01
C LEU A 296 -19.55 -22.07 1.43
N ARG A 297 -20.14 -20.91 1.72
CA ARG A 297 -20.80 -20.60 2.98
C ARG A 297 -22.23 -20.16 2.73
N LEU A 298 -23.17 -20.93 3.25
CA LEU A 298 -24.57 -20.54 3.32
C LEU A 298 -24.87 -20.08 4.75
N THR A 299 -25.28 -18.83 4.89
CA THR A 299 -25.81 -18.28 6.15
C THR A 299 -27.31 -18.12 6.01
N GLU A 300 -28.06 -18.71 6.94
CA GLU A 300 -29.48 -18.42 7.12
C GLU A 300 -29.66 -17.52 8.34
N ARG A 301 -30.50 -16.50 8.18
CA ARG A 301 -30.94 -15.62 9.26
C ARG A 301 -32.46 -15.66 9.36
N THR A 302 -32.97 -15.95 10.54
CA THR A 302 -34.39 -15.79 10.89
C THR A 302 -34.63 -14.59 11.80
N SER A 303 -33.56 -13.95 12.30
CA SER A 303 -33.65 -12.69 13.04
C SER A 303 -32.53 -11.70 12.71
N LEU A 304 -32.89 -10.42 12.70
CA LEU A 304 -31.98 -9.29 12.54
C LEU A 304 -31.09 -9.10 13.78
N ALA A 305 -30.03 -8.30 13.65
CA ALA A 305 -29.10 -8.02 14.74
C ALA A 305 -29.75 -7.31 15.94
N ASN A 306 -30.86 -6.60 15.72
CA ASN A 306 -31.66 -5.94 16.77
C ASN A 306 -32.68 -6.87 17.45
N GLY A 307 -32.69 -8.17 17.11
CA GLY A 307 -33.59 -9.17 17.69
C GLY A 307 -34.95 -9.32 16.99
N GLN A 308 -35.25 -8.49 15.99
CA GLN A 308 -36.48 -8.60 15.22
C GLN A 308 -36.51 -9.90 14.41
N GLN A 309 -37.59 -10.68 14.53
CA GLN A 309 -37.81 -11.88 13.73
C GLN A 309 -38.21 -11.50 12.30
N LEU A 310 -37.68 -12.24 11.33
CA LEU A 310 -38.00 -12.11 9.92
C LEU A 310 -39.21 -12.98 9.58
N LEU A 311 -40.07 -12.49 8.67
CA LEU A 311 -41.23 -13.24 8.21
C LEU A 311 -40.83 -14.47 7.38
N MET A 312 -39.76 -14.34 6.60
CA MET A 312 -39.13 -15.41 5.84
C MET A 312 -37.62 -15.42 6.16
N PRO A 313 -36.97 -16.59 6.24
CA PRO A 313 -35.52 -16.63 6.43
C PRO A 313 -34.78 -15.94 5.29
N GLU A 314 -33.77 -15.14 5.62
CA GLU A 314 -32.84 -14.57 4.65
C GLU A 314 -31.65 -15.50 4.46
N TYR A 315 -31.34 -15.81 3.20
CA TYR A 315 -30.20 -16.63 2.83
C TYR A 315 -29.09 -15.79 2.21
N THR A 316 -27.86 -15.99 2.68
CA THR A 316 -26.66 -15.41 2.06
C THR A 316 -25.72 -16.52 1.68
N LEU A 317 -25.56 -16.75 0.37
CA LEU A 317 -24.54 -17.64 -0.17
C LEU A 317 -23.29 -16.83 -0.56
N GLU A 318 -22.14 -17.26 -0.07
CA GLU A 318 -20.81 -16.75 -0.42
C GLU A 318 -19.91 -17.91 -0.82
N GLY A 319 -18.85 -17.63 -1.58
CA GLY A 319 -17.86 -18.64 -1.91
C GLY A 319 -16.48 -18.07 -2.17
N TRP A 320 -15.49 -18.95 -2.20
CA TRP A 320 -14.07 -18.64 -2.42
C TRP A 320 -13.42 -19.76 -3.22
N ASP A 321 -12.76 -19.39 -4.32
CA ASP A 321 -12.00 -20.32 -5.15
C ASP A 321 -10.53 -20.26 -4.73
N THR A 322 -9.93 -21.42 -4.46
CA THR A 322 -8.53 -21.51 -4.04
C THR A 322 -7.79 -22.69 -4.64
N THR A 323 -6.47 -22.53 -4.81
CA THR A 323 -5.53 -23.61 -5.14
C THR A 323 -4.75 -24.12 -3.93
N LEU A 324 -5.06 -23.63 -2.72
CA LEU A 324 -4.44 -24.13 -1.49
C LEU A 324 -4.74 -25.63 -1.30
N PRO A 325 -3.75 -26.41 -0.82
CA PRO A 325 -3.87 -27.86 -0.69
C PRO A 325 -4.96 -28.26 0.32
N GLU A 326 -5.41 -29.53 0.24
CA GLU A 326 -6.48 -30.08 1.08
C GLU A 326 -6.20 -30.06 2.59
N CYS A 327 -4.94 -29.90 3.00
CA CYS A 327 -4.60 -29.70 4.41
C CYS A 327 -5.16 -28.39 4.99
N PHE A 328 -5.59 -27.45 4.12
CA PHE A 328 -6.37 -26.28 4.50
C PHE A 328 -7.86 -26.61 4.46
N ASP A 329 -8.46 -26.74 5.65
CA ASP A 329 -9.89 -26.94 5.80
C ASP A 329 -10.71 -25.68 5.41
N PRO A 330 -12.02 -25.82 5.13
CA PRO A 330 -12.90 -24.69 4.78
C PRO A 330 -12.84 -23.50 5.75
N GLN A 331 -12.79 -23.75 7.06
CA GLN A 331 -12.77 -22.69 8.07
C GLN A 331 -11.45 -21.91 8.00
N SER A 332 -10.34 -22.60 7.80
CA SER A 332 -9.01 -22.00 7.59
C SER A 332 -8.99 -21.09 6.36
N ILE A 333 -9.60 -21.51 5.24
CA ILE A 333 -9.72 -20.68 4.03
C ILE A 333 -10.52 -19.39 4.31
N LEU A 334 -11.65 -19.50 5.01
CA LEU A 334 -12.45 -18.34 5.39
C LEU A 334 -11.68 -17.38 6.31
N ALA A 335 -10.89 -17.90 7.23
CA ALA A 335 -10.04 -17.09 8.11
C ALA A 335 -8.95 -16.34 7.33
N LEU A 336 -8.29 -17.02 6.38
CA LEU A 336 -7.28 -16.42 5.49
C LEU A 336 -7.87 -15.31 4.62
N TYR A 337 -9.10 -15.48 4.13
CA TYR A 337 -9.81 -14.43 3.40
C TYR A 337 -10.31 -13.31 4.31
N ALA A 338 -10.78 -13.60 5.52
CA ALA A 338 -11.22 -12.56 6.45
C ALA A 338 -10.07 -11.62 6.85
N ASP A 339 -8.85 -12.17 7.02
CA ASP A 339 -7.64 -11.40 7.28
C ASP A 339 -7.24 -10.48 6.12
N HIS A 340 -7.61 -10.81 4.88
CA HIS A 340 -7.38 -9.97 3.71
C HIS A 340 -7.98 -8.57 3.89
N ALA A 341 -9.13 -8.42 4.56
CA ALA A 341 -9.78 -7.11 4.79
C ALA A 341 -8.90 -6.07 5.52
N THR A 342 -7.77 -6.49 6.11
CA THR A 342 -6.79 -5.55 6.69
C THR A 342 -6.11 -4.64 5.66
N HIS A 343 -6.19 -4.95 4.35
CA HIS A 343 -5.61 -4.10 3.30
C HIS A 343 -6.34 -2.76 3.12
N GLU A 344 -7.63 -2.65 3.49
CA GLU A 344 -8.38 -1.39 3.43
C GLU A 344 -7.68 -0.28 4.24
N GLN A 345 -6.99 -0.66 5.31
CA GLN A 345 -6.18 0.27 6.10
C GLN A 345 -5.03 0.87 5.29
N PHE A 346 -4.42 0.11 4.38
CA PHE A 346 -3.37 0.62 3.48
C PHE A 346 -3.92 1.68 2.53
N HIS A 347 -5.11 1.46 1.97
CA HIS A 347 -5.79 2.45 1.13
C HIS A 347 -6.09 3.74 1.90
N ALA A 348 -6.52 3.63 3.16
CA ALA A 348 -6.72 4.81 3.99
C ALA A 348 -5.40 5.56 4.29
N GLU A 349 -4.28 4.84 4.47
CA GLU A 349 -2.96 5.47 4.62
C GLU A 349 -2.53 6.22 3.35
N ILE A 350 -2.73 5.64 2.17
CA ILE A 350 -2.45 6.33 0.89
C ILE A 350 -3.35 7.55 0.70
N LYS A 351 -4.67 7.39 0.85
CA LYS A 351 -5.64 8.47 0.61
C LYS A 351 -5.48 9.62 1.59
N THR A 352 -5.52 9.32 2.88
CA THR A 352 -5.62 10.33 3.94
C THR A 352 -4.26 10.73 4.50
N ASP A 353 -3.36 9.78 4.75
CA ASP A 353 -2.09 10.09 5.42
C ASP A 353 -1.04 10.67 4.45
N LEU A 354 -1.05 10.25 3.19
CA LEU A 354 -0.21 10.83 2.12
C LEU A 354 -0.90 11.95 1.33
N ASP A 355 -2.17 12.24 1.64
CA ASP A 355 -2.98 13.25 0.94
C ASP A 355 -3.15 12.96 -0.57
N LEU A 356 -3.30 11.69 -0.95
CA LEU A 356 -3.43 11.24 -2.35
C LEU A 356 -4.87 10.90 -2.75
N GLU A 357 -5.88 11.28 -1.94
CA GLU A 357 -7.29 11.11 -2.32
C GLU A 357 -7.66 11.95 -3.55
N ARG A 358 -7.18 13.20 -3.59
CA ARG A 358 -7.33 14.13 -4.71
C ARG A 358 -5.97 14.43 -5.30
N LEU A 359 -5.66 13.82 -6.44
CA LEU A 359 -4.39 14.01 -7.12
C LEU A 359 -4.26 15.48 -7.59
N PRO A 360 -3.06 16.05 -7.76
CA PRO A 360 -2.89 17.45 -8.11
C PRO A 360 -2.91 17.76 -9.62
N SER A 361 -2.61 16.81 -10.51
CA SER A 361 -2.53 17.09 -11.96
C SER A 361 -3.85 16.87 -12.69
N GLY A 362 -4.03 17.56 -13.82
CA GLY A 362 -5.10 17.31 -14.79
C GLY A 362 -4.81 16.16 -15.75
N LYS A 363 -3.53 15.78 -15.88
CA LYS A 363 -3.06 14.76 -16.83
C LYS A 363 -2.99 13.38 -16.21
N PHE A 364 -3.43 12.37 -16.95
CA PHE A 364 -3.51 10.99 -16.46
C PHE A 364 -2.12 10.42 -16.12
N ALA A 365 -1.17 10.46 -17.06
CA ALA A 365 0.18 9.90 -16.87
C ALA A 365 0.93 10.55 -15.69
N THR A 366 0.72 11.86 -15.46
CA THR A 366 1.33 12.55 -14.32
C THR A 366 0.74 12.11 -12.98
N ASN A 367 -0.57 11.92 -12.93
CA ASN A 367 -1.27 11.39 -11.76
C ASN A 367 -0.86 9.93 -11.48
N ASP A 368 -0.63 9.13 -12.52
CA ASP A 368 -0.11 7.76 -12.39
C ASP A 368 1.31 7.74 -11.81
N LEU A 369 2.20 8.60 -12.32
CA LEU A 369 3.53 8.78 -11.73
C LEU A 369 3.46 9.23 -10.27
N LEU A 370 2.55 10.15 -9.93
CA LEU A 370 2.36 10.61 -8.55
C LEU A 370 1.93 9.47 -7.62
N LEU A 371 1.05 8.58 -8.05
CA LEU A 371 0.71 7.38 -7.30
C LEU A 371 1.93 6.46 -7.15
N THR A 372 2.68 6.21 -8.22
CA THR A 372 3.90 5.37 -8.14
C THR A 372 4.94 5.96 -7.16
N LEU A 373 5.13 7.28 -7.16
CA LEU A 373 5.96 7.97 -6.17
C LEU A 373 5.35 7.92 -4.76
N GLY A 374 4.02 7.92 -4.65
CA GLY A 374 3.27 7.68 -3.43
C GLY A 374 3.54 6.31 -2.83
N ALA A 375 3.61 5.26 -3.66
CA ALA A 375 4.02 3.91 -3.22
C ALA A 375 5.46 3.90 -2.68
N LEU A 376 6.37 4.63 -3.32
CA LEU A 376 7.75 4.77 -2.84
C LEU A 376 7.81 5.50 -1.49
N ALA A 377 7.09 6.62 -1.36
CA ALA A 377 6.98 7.37 -0.11
C ALA A 377 6.37 6.52 1.02
N TYR A 378 5.28 5.81 0.71
CA TYR A 378 4.61 4.87 1.61
C TYR A 378 5.58 3.80 2.12
N ASN A 379 6.34 3.14 1.25
CA ASN A 379 7.30 2.12 1.65
C ASN A 379 8.44 2.69 2.51
N ILE A 380 8.95 3.89 2.19
CA ILE A 380 9.96 4.55 3.02
C ILE A 380 9.42 4.82 4.43
N LEU A 381 8.22 5.41 4.53
CA LEU A 381 7.59 5.70 5.81
C LEU A 381 7.28 4.43 6.59
N ARG A 382 6.77 3.40 5.92
CA ARG A 382 6.51 2.09 6.52
C ARG A 382 7.80 1.51 7.09
N MET A 383 8.90 1.56 6.35
CA MET A 383 10.21 1.10 6.82
C MET A 383 10.71 1.87 8.03
N ILE A 384 10.63 3.20 8.00
CA ILE A 384 10.97 4.03 9.17
C ILE A 384 10.09 3.62 10.37
N GLY A 385 8.79 3.45 10.17
CA GLY A 385 7.84 3.07 11.21
C GLY A 385 8.15 1.70 11.84
N GLN A 386 8.44 0.68 11.03
CA GLN A 386 8.80 -0.65 11.53
C GLN A 386 10.07 -0.62 12.38
N GLU A 387 11.04 0.21 12.01
CA GLU A 387 12.34 0.28 12.71
C GLU A 387 12.36 1.23 13.91
N THR A 388 11.44 2.19 14.00
CA THR A 388 11.49 3.24 15.06
C THR A 388 10.31 3.20 16.02
N LEU A 389 9.16 2.68 15.61
CA LEU A 389 7.92 2.70 16.39
C LEU A 389 7.50 1.31 16.92
N LEU A 390 8.35 0.31 16.67
CA LEU A 390 8.26 -1.03 17.23
C LEU A 390 9.54 -1.32 18.04
N GLY A 391 9.38 -1.96 19.20
CA GLY A 391 10.49 -2.35 20.08
C GLY A 391 10.63 -1.51 21.37
N PRO A 392 11.67 -1.78 22.18
CA PRO A 392 11.81 -1.24 23.53
C PRO A 392 12.08 0.28 23.57
N ASP A 393 12.72 0.82 22.53
CA ASP A 393 13.08 2.24 22.43
C ASP A 393 12.00 3.07 21.70
N ALA A 394 10.86 2.47 21.38
CA ALA A 394 9.76 3.15 20.69
C ALA A 394 9.03 4.13 21.64
N PRO A 395 8.45 5.23 21.12
CA PRO A 395 7.62 6.12 21.92
C PRO A 395 6.48 5.37 22.64
N PRO A 396 6.13 5.74 23.90
CA PRO A 396 5.14 5.00 24.70
C PRO A 396 3.79 4.90 24.00
N ARG A 397 3.40 3.69 23.59
CA ARG A 397 2.10 3.39 22.97
C ARG A 397 1.67 1.95 23.23
N HIS A 398 0.39 1.68 22.98
CA HIS A 398 -0.14 0.31 22.98
C HIS A 398 0.63 -0.60 22.01
N PRO A 399 0.87 -1.87 22.39
CA PRO A 399 1.48 -2.86 21.49
C PRO A 399 0.70 -2.94 20.18
N ALA A 400 1.41 -2.92 19.06
CA ALA A 400 0.82 -3.13 17.75
C ALA A 400 1.81 -3.89 16.87
N LYS A 401 1.30 -4.74 15.97
CA LYS A 401 2.12 -5.44 14.97
C LYS A 401 2.64 -4.49 13.87
N ARG A 402 1.95 -3.37 13.67
CA ARG A 402 2.19 -2.38 12.61
C ARG A 402 1.76 -0.99 13.09
N ARG A 403 2.41 0.06 12.58
CA ARG A 403 1.98 1.46 12.76
C ARG A 403 1.50 2.07 11.44
N ARG A 404 0.47 2.92 11.52
CA ARG A 404 0.01 3.74 10.38
C ARG A 404 1.07 4.75 10.00
N VAL A 405 1.17 5.05 8.70
CA VAL A 405 2.05 6.09 8.16
C VAL A 405 1.85 7.45 8.84
N LYS A 406 0.62 7.89 9.13
CA LYS A 406 0.39 9.14 9.89
C LYS A 406 1.14 9.21 11.22
N THR A 407 1.27 8.08 11.92
CA THR A 407 2.04 8.05 13.17
C THR A 407 3.53 8.27 12.91
N VAL A 408 4.08 7.68 11.84
CA VAL A 408 5.47 7.92 11.43
C VAL A 408 5.70 9.38 11.09
N ILE A 409 4.77 10.00 10.37
CA ILE A 409 4.84 11.42 10.00
C ILE A 409 4.89 12.29 11.28
N GLN A 410 3.99 12.03 12.23
CA GLN A 410 3.87 12.81 13.47
C GLN A 410 5.02 12.59 14.45
N GLU A 411 5.52 11.36 14.59
CA GLU A 411 6.46 11.01 15.66
C GLU A 411 7.92 11.04 15.20
N ILE A 412 8.18 10.89 13.89
CA ILE A 412 9.54 10.77 13.35
C ILE A 412 9.82 11.84 12.30
N ILE A 413 8.97 11.99 11.30
CA ILE A 413 9.21 12.97 10.23
C ILE A 413 9.19 14.38 10.79
N THR A 414 8.20 14.72 11.61
CA THR A 414 7.99 16.07 12.15
C THR A 414 8.78 16.39 13.43
N LEU A 415 9.81 15.59 13.76
CA LEU A 415 10.68 15.87 14.89
C LEU A 415 11.41 17.20 14.72
N ALA A 416 11.41 18.00 15.79
CA ALA A 416 12.13 19.25 15.85
C ALA A 416 13.61 19.03 16.19
N ALA A 417 14.49 19.71 15.46
CA ALA A 417 15.91 19.73 15.75
C ALA A 417 16.52 21.09 15.43
N ARG A 418 17.52 21.49 16.23
CA ARG A 418 18.37 22.63 15.91
C ARG A 418 19.49 22.16 14.98
N ILE A 419 19.68 22.88 13.89
CA ILE A 419 20.71 22.59 12.91
C ILE A 419 21.97 23.36 13.31
N LYS A 420 23.06 22.64 13.52
CA LYS A 420 24.38 23.23 13.80
C LYS A 420 25.37 22.79 12.73
N ARG A 421 26.38 23.63 12.52
CA ARG A 421 27.55 23.29 11.73
C ARG A 421 28.78 23.40 12.62
N HIS A 422 29.51 22.30 12.76
CA HIS A 422 30.73 22.24 13.55
C HIS A 422 31.73 21.30 12.88
N ALA A 423 33.02 21.66 12.82
CA ALA A 423 34.08 20.84 12.22
C ALA A 423 33.73 20.27 10.82
N ARG A 424 33.10 21.08 9.96
CA ARG A 424 32.61 20.71 8.60
C ARG A 424 31.48 19.66 8.57
N GLN A 425 30.96 19.27 9.73
CA GLN A 425 29.81 18.37 9.86
C GLN A 425 28.53 19.15 10.16
N TRP A 426 27.41 18.64 9.66
CA TRP A 426 26.08 19.11 10.02
C TRP A 426 25.54 18.24 11.15
N ILE A 427 24.98 18.89 12.17
CA ILE A 427 24.50 18.23 13.38
C ILE A 427 23.02 18.58 13.56
N LEU A 428 22.19 17.55 13.70
CA LEU A 428 20.82 17.67 14.18
C LEU A 428 20.83 17.54 15.71
N ALA A 429 20.78 18.67 16.40
CA ALA A 429 20.72 18.73 17.85
C ALA A 429 19.26 18.73 18.30
N PHE A 430 18.78 17.56 18.73
CA PHE A 430 17.43 17.38 19.26
C PHE A 430 17.29 17.97 20.68
N PRO A 431 16.10 18.45 21.06
CA PRO A 431 15.76 18.74 22.46
C PRO A 431 16.02 17.55 23.38
N ALA A 432 16.41 17.81 24.63
CA ALA A 432 16.79 16.77 25.60
C ALA A 432 15.64 15.80 25.95
N ASP A 433 14.40 16.27 25.82
CA ASP A 433 13.15 15.56 26.08
C ASP A 433 12.58 14.85 24.83
N THR A 434 13.35 14.77 23.74
CA THR A 434 12.90 14.08 22.53
C THR A 434 12.79 12.57 22.75
N VAL A 435 11.55 12.10 22.98
CA VAL A 435 11.24 10.69 23.25
C VAL A 435 11.77 9.75 22.16
N ALA A 436 11.60 10.11 20.89
CA ALA A 436 11.99 9.28 19.75
C ALA A 436 13.50 9.30 19.44
N PHE A 437 14.33 10.01 20.22
CA PHE A 437 15.74 10.23 19.89
C PHE A 437 16.54 8.93 19.80
N ALA A 438 16.38 8.01 20.75
CA ALA A 438 17.10 6.73 20.74
C ALA A 438 16.79 5.89 19.49
N ALA A 439 15.51 5.72 19.16
CA ALA A 439 15.06 5.03 17.96
C ALA A 439 15.55 5.71 16.68
N PHE A 440 15.49 7.05 16.62
CA PHE A 440 16.00 7.83 15.49
C PHE A 440 17.50 7.62 15.29
N THR A 441 18.30 7.74 16.34
CA THR A 441 19.76 7.57 16.28
C THR A 441 20.12 6.16 15.85
N ARG A 442 19.47 5.14 16.41
CA ARG A 442 19.67 3.74 16.01
C ARG A 442 19.48 3.55 14.51
N LEU A 443 18.34 4.02 13.98
CA LEU A 443 18.03 3.90 12.57
C LEU A 443 19.01 4.70 11.70
N HIS A 444 19.28 5.95 12.07
CA HIS A 444 20.22 6.81 11.36
C HIS A 444 21.60 6.17 11.25
N THR A 445 22.13 5.59 12.33
CA THR A 445 23.42 4.92 12.35
C THR A 445 23.40 3.63 11.51
N ALA A 446 22.35 2.82 11.62
CA ALA A 446 22.18 1.62 10.81
C ALA A 446 22.17 1.96 9.31
N TRP A 447 21.46 3.02 8.92
CA TRP A 447 21.36 3.48 7.54
C TRP A 447 22.55 4.31 7.05
N SER A 448 23.47 4.70 7.93
CA SER A 448 24.71 5.39 7.56
C SER A 448 25.91 4.46 7.42
N THR A 449 25.83 3.23 7.92
CA THR A 449 26.93 2.24 7.88
C THR A 449 26.89 1.46 6.56
N PRO A 450 27.92 1.48 5.69
CA PRO A 450 27.90 1.01 4.28
C PRO A 450 27.18 -0.31 3.98
#